data_AF-A0A3M8DKA3-F1
#
_entry.id   AF-A0A3M8DKA3-F1
#
_cell.length_a   1.000
_cell.length_b   1.000
_cell.length_c   1.000
_cell.angle_alpha   90.00
_cell.angle_beta   90.00
_cell.angle_gamma   90.00
#
_symmetry.space_group_name_H-M   'P 1'
#
loop_
_entity.id
_entity.type
_entity.pdbx_description
1 polymer ?
#
loop_
_entity_poly.entity_id
_entity_poly.type
_entity_poly.pdbx_seq_one_letter_code
_entity_poly.pdbx_strand_id
1 'polypeptide(L)'
;MARPITKVAEPVVTEKDRQDQTVDSVLQSLANNPEGIQATIKLLQELHESGILGAVNAAIEAKEDIAKILVGQMVRPPVTNIINNAMAAAGGLTELDPAMTKKLMGGLTAGLKKADEALQSGAKIGIFDLMKVLSDPDINRAMAFGINLLKGIGEGLKD
;
A
#
# COMPACT_ATOMS: atom_id res chain seq x y z
N MET A 1 -39.48 70.87 18.34
CA MET A 1 -39.53 69.72 17.41
C MET A 1 -38.20 69.65 16.68
N ALA A 2 -37.46 68.55 16.80
CA ALA A 2 -36.16 68.39 16.12
C ALA A 2 -36.35 67.91 14.67
N ARG A 3 -35.54 68.43 13.74
CA ARG A 3 -35.59 68.08 12.32
C ARG A 3 -34.92 66.70 12.08
N PRO A 4 -35.41 65.89 11.14
CA PRO A 4 -34.85 64.56 10.89
C PRO A 4 -33.48 64.65 10.20
N ILE A 5 -32.55 63.81 10.64
CA ILE A 5 -31.24 63.60 10.02
C ILE A 5 -31.43 62.80 8.73
N THR A 6 -31.08 63.39 7.58
CA THR A 6 -31.34 62.85 6.23
C THR A 6 -30.11 62.29 5.51
N LYS A 7 -28.95 62.17 6.18
CA LYS A 7 -27.77 61.53 5.61
C LYS A 7 -27.03 60.71 6.67
N VAL A 8 -27.11 59.40 6.54
CA VAL A 8 -26.16 58.48 7.18
C VAL A 8 -25.00 58.34 6.21
N ALA A 9 -23.83 58.89 6.58
CA ALA A 9 -22.60 58.66 5.82
C ALA A 9 -22.04 57.29 6.23
N GLU A 10 -22.02 56.36 5.29
CA GLU A 10 -21.39 55.05 5.48
C GLU A 10 -19.88 55.26 5.64
N PRO A 11 -19.26 54.78 6.74
CA PRO A 11 -17.83 54.97 6.96
C PRO A 11 -17.06 54.19 5.88
N VAL A 12 -16.30 54.93 5.06
CA VAL A 12 -15.41 54.35 4.06
C VAL A 12 -14.23 53.72 4.80
N VAL A 13 -14.30 52.40 5.01
CA VAL A 13 -13.22 51.62 5.61
C VAL A 13 -11.95 51.83 4.80
N THR A 14 -10.97 52.52 5.38
CA THR A 14 -9.70 52.77 4.72
C THR A 14 -8.85 51.50 4.69
N GLU A 15 -7.89 51.42 3.78
CA GLU A 15 -7.02 50.24 3.64
C GLU A 15 -6.25 49.92 4.94
N LYS A 16 -5.95 50.96 5.72
CA LYS A 16 -5.33 50.83 7.03
C LYS A 16 -6.26 50.16 8.05
N ASP A 17 -7.54 50.56 8.08
CA ASP A 17 -8.54 49.94 8.94
C ASP A 17 -8.77 48.46 8.58
N ARG A 18 -8.65 48.09 7.30
CA ARG A 18 -8.72 46.68 6.86
C ARG A 18 -7.51 45.86 7.29
N GLN A 19 -6.32 46.43 7.22
CA GLN A 19 -5.09 45.77 7.67
C GLN A 19 -5.14 45.53 9.18
N ASP A 20 -5.55 46.54 9.95
CA ASP A 20 -5.66 46.45 11.41
C ASP A 20 -6.71 45.39 11.81
N GLN A 21 -7.87 45.36 11.16
CA GLN A 21 -8.89 44.32 11.37
C GLN A 21 -8.40 42.91 11.01
N THR A 22 -7.59 42.78 9.96
CA THR A 22 -7.04 41.49 9.54
C THR A 22 -6.04 40.98 10.57
N VAL A 23 -5.14 41.85 11.03
CA VAL A 23 -4.18 41.53 12.09
C VAL A 23 -4.90 41.12 13.37
N ASP A 24 -5.93 41.87 13.79
CA ASP A 24 -6.73 41.53 14.97
C ASP A 24 -7.42 40.18 14.82
N SER A 25 -7.99 39.87 13.65
CA SER A 25 -8.66 38.58 13.41
C SER A 25 -7.69 37.38 13.45
N VAL A 26 -6.46 37.57 12.97
CA VAL A 26 -5.40 36.56 13.01
C VAL A 26 -4.92 36.39 14.45
N LEU A 27 -4.68 37.48 15.17
CA LEU A 27 -4.31 37.45 16.59
C LEU A 27 -5.37 36.74 17.43
N GLN A 28 -6.66 37.00 17.17
CA GLN A 28 -7.76 36.35 17.87
C GLN A 28 -7.82 34.84 17.55
N SER A 29 -7.58 34.45 16.30
CA SER A 29 -7.54 33.05 15.88
C SER A 29 -6.37 32.29 16.51
N LEU A 30 -5.21 32.93 16.63
CA LEU A 30 -4.03 32.39 17.32
C LEU A 30 -4.26 32.30 18.84
N ALA A 31 -4.88 33.32 19.44
CA ALA A 31 -5.20 33.37 20.87
C ALA A 31 -6.24 32.32 21.29
N ASN A 32 -7.10 31.89 20.38
CA ASN A 32 -8.09 30.83 20.62
C ASN A 32 -7.49 29.42 20.58
N ASN A 33 -6.26 29.23 20.10
CA ASN A 33 -5.59 27.93 20.07
C ASN A 33 -4.07 28.04 20.34
N PRO A 34 -3.68 28.55 21.51
CA PRO A 34 -2.27 28.79 21.81
C PRO A 34 -1.46 27.49 21.89
N GLU A 35 -2.05 26.40 22.40
CA GLU A 35 -1.38 25.11 22.53
C GLU A 35 -1.10 24.46 21.17
N GLY A 36 -2.06 24.50 20.23
CA GLY A 36 -1.89 23.94 18.90
C GLY A 36 -0.85 24.69 18.07
N ILE A 37 -0.80 26.02 18.20
CA ILE A 37 0.23 26.86 17.58
C ILE A 37 1.61 26.56 18.17
N GLN A 38 1.71 26.47 19.50
CA GLN A 38 2.97 26.15 20.15
C GLN A 38 3.49 24.75 19.77
N ALA A 39 2.60 23.76 19.66
CA ALA A 39 2.94 22.42 19.18
C ALA A 39 3.42 22.42 17.73
N THR A 40 2.78 23.22 16.86
CA THR A 40 3.17 23.35 15.45
C THR A 40 4.54 24.02 15.31
N ILE A 41 4.79 25.09 16.07
CA ILE A 41 6.10 25.76 16.11
C ILE A 41 7.18 24.80 16.59
N LYS A 42 6.89 24.02 17.65
CA LYS A 42 7.83 23.03 18.18
C LYS A 42 8.11 21.92 17.16
N LEU A 43 7.10 21.41 16.48
CA LEU A 43 7.26 20.43 15.40
C LEU A 43 8.13 21.00 14.26
N LEU A 44 7.86 22.21 13.81
CA LEU A 44 8.67 22.86 12.77
C LEU A 44 10.12 23.04 13.22
N GLN A 45 10.35 23.34 14.50
CA GLN A 45 11.68 23.48 15.06
C GLN A 45 12.42 22.14 15.13
N GLU A 46 11.76 21.07 15.58
CA GLU A 46 12.32 19.71 15.57
C GLU A 46 12.64 19.23 14.14
N LEU A 47 11.76 19.52 13.18
CA LEU A 47 11.99 19.24 11.76
C LEU A 47 13.14 20.08 11.16
N HIS A 48 13.38 21.27 11.69
CA HIS A 48 14.50 22.12 11.28
C HIS A 48 15.82 21.59 11.84
N GLU A 49 15.86 21.30 13.14
CA GLU A 49 17.05 20.80 13.84
C GLU A 49 17.48 19.41 13.34
N SER A 50 16.52 18.56 12.99
CA SER A 50 16.79 17.24 12.37
C SER A 50 17.27 17.33 10.92
N GLY A 51 17.29 18.53 10.32
CA GLY A 51 17.69 18.74 8.93
C GLY A 51 16.64 18.30 7.90
N ILE A 52 15.46 17.84 8.33
CA ILE A 52 14.36 17.40 7.44
C ILE A 52 13.84 18.58 6.62
N LEU A 53 13.60 19.74 7.23
CA LEU A 53 13.19 20.94 6.50
C LEU A 53 14.26 21.38 5.47
N GLY A 54 15.54 21.24 5.82
CA GLY A 54 16.64 21.49 4.89
C GLY A 54 16.65 20.51 3.72
N ALA A 55 16.43 19.22 3.98
CA ALA A 55 16.35 18.19 2.95
C ALA A 55 15.15 18.39 2.02
N VAL A 56 13.98 18.77 2.56
CA VAL A 56 12.79 19.07 1.77
C VAL A 56 13.02 20.30 0.89
N ASN A 57 13.61 21.38 1.42
CA ASN A 57 13.94 22.56 0.61
C ASN A 57 14.96 22.25 -0.48
N ALA A 58 16.03 21.52 -0.15
CA ALA A 58 17.04 21.10 -1.11
C ALA A 58 16.44 20.21 -2.21
N ALA A 59 15.49 19.34 -1.88
CA ALA A 59 14.78 18.51 -2.85
C ALA A 59 13.88 19.34 -3.78
N ILE A 60 13.22 20.38 -3.27
CA ILE A 60 12.38 21.30 -4.06
C ILE A 60 13.25 22.19 -4.97
N GLU A 61 14.39 22.67 -4.49
CA GLU A 61 15.35 23.42 -5.29
C GLU A 61 15.95 22.56 -6.40
N ALA A 62 16.31 21.31 -6.08
CA ALA A 62 16.85 20.33 -7.02
C ALA A 62 15.76 19.58 -7.83
N LYS A 63 14.52 20.09 -7.87
CA LYS A 63 13.37 19.39 -8.49
C LYS A 63 13.63 18.90 -9.91
N GLU A 64 14.34 19.66 -10.73
CA GLU A 64 14.58 19.31 -12.14
C GLU A 64 15.63 18.19 -12.28
N ASP A 65 16.67 18.21 -11.44
CA ASP A 65 17.74 17.22 -11.46
C ASP A 65 17.29 15.90 -10.81
N ILE A 66 16.57 15.98 -9.68
CA ILE A 66 15.99 14.81 -9.03
C ILE A 66 14.90 14.18 -9.91
N ALA A 67 14.03 14.98 -10.53
CA ALA A 67 13.03 14.44 -11.45
C ALA A 67 13.67 13.77 -12.68
N LYS A 68 14.72 14.36 -13.28
CA LYS A 68 15.45 13.73 -14.40
C LYS A 68 16.10 12.42 -13.99
N ILE A 69 16.70 12.35 -12.80
CA ILE A 69 17.34 11.13 -12.30
C ILE A 69 16.29 10.08 -11.95
N LEU A 70 15.25 10.42 -11.18
CA LEU A 70 14.21 9.48 -10.77
C LEU A 70 13.42 8.94 -11.96
N VAL A 71 12.97 9.82 -12.87
CA VAL A 71 12.30 9.39 -14.10
C VAL A 71 13.26 8.55 -14.93
N GLY A 72 14.48 9.04 -15.17
CA GLY A 72 15.50 8.32 -15.93
C GLY A 72 15.92 6.96 -15.34
N GLN A 73 15.75 6.75 -14.03
CA GLN A 73 15.97 5.46 -13.34
C GLN A 73 14.73 4.57 -13.39
N MET A 74 13.52 5.15 -13.32
CA MET A 74 12.25 4.41 -13.37
C MET A 74 11.94 3.86 -14.77
N VAL A 75 12.33 4.56 -15.84
CA VAL A 75 12.26 4.02 -17.22
C VAL A 75 13.38 3.03 -17.53
N ARG A 76 14.28 2.71 -16.59
CA ARG A 76 15.30 1.68 -16.85
C ARG A 76 14.63 0.31 -16.95
N PRO A 77 15.05 -0.53 -17.92
CA PRO A 77 14.49 -1.87 -18.13
C PRO A 77 14.36 -2.74 -16.87
N PRO A 78 15.29 -2.73 -15.89
CA PRO A 78 15.15 -3.53 -14.68
C PRO A 78 13.97 -3.11 -13.80
N VAL A 79 13.69 -1.80 -13.68
CA VAL A 79 12.62 -1.28 -12.82
C VAL A 79 11.26 -1.51 -13.48
N THR A 80 11.14 -1.28 -14.79
CA THR A 80 9.91 -1.55 -15.54
C THR A 80 9.59 -3.05 -15.59
N ASN A 81 10.60 -3.92 -15.72
CA ASN A 81 10.39 -5.38 -15.67
C ASN A 81 9.86 -5.85 -14.31
N ILE A 82 10.36 -5.28 -13.20
CA ILE A 82 9.82 -5.60 -11.87
C ILE A 82 8.35 -5.19 -11.77
N ILE A 83 8.00 -4.00 -12.24
CA ILE A 83 6.62 -3.51 -12.23
C ILE A 83 5.73 -4.39 -13.10
N ASN A 84 6.17 -4.75 -14.31
CA ASN A 84 5.43 -5.62 -15.22
C ASN A 84 5.22 -7.01 -14.61
N ASN A 85 6.24 -7.60 -14.00
CA ASN A 85 6.13 -8.90 -13.34
C ASN A 85 5.19 -8.83 -12.12
N ALA A 86 5.25 -7.75 -11.33
CA ALA A 86 4.36 -7.55 -10.20
C ALA A 86 2.89 -7.39 -10.64
N MET A 87 2.64 -6.63 -11.70
CA MET A 87 1.29 -6.49 -12.27
C MET A 87 0.78 -7.80 -12.87
N ALA A 88 1.63 -8.54 -13.59
CA ALA A 88 1.28 -9.86 -14.13
C ALA A 88 0.96 -10.87 -13.02
N ALA A 89 1.77 -10.89 -11.95
CA ALA A 89 1.53 -11.72 -10.78
C ALA A 89 0.22 -11.32 -10.07
N ALA A 90 -0.03 -10.02 -9.87
CA ALA A 90 -1.27 -9.53 -9.28
C ALA A 90 -2.50 -9.90 -10.14
N GLY A 91 -2.41 -9.73 -11.46
CA GLY A 91 -3.43 -10.15 -12.41
C GLY A 91 -3.73 -11.64 -12.31
N GLY A 92 -2.70 -12.48 -12.37
CA GLY A 92 -2.85 -13.93 -12.22
C GLY A 92 -3.44 -14.33 -10.87
N LEU A 93 -3.09 -13.65 -9.77
CA LEU A 93 -3.68 -13.89 -8.45
C LEU A 93 -5.16 -13.53 -8.40
N THR A 94 -5.62 -12.53 -9.17
CA THR A 94 -7.04 -12.16 -9.23
C THR A 94 -7.89 -13.16 -10.02
N GLU A 95 -7.28 -13.88 -10.95
CA GLU A 95 -7.95 -14.93 -11.75
C GLU A 95 -8.11 -16.24 -10.98
N LEU A 96 -7.42 -16.40 -9.83
CA LEU A 96 -7.54 -17.60 -9.00
C LEU A 96 -8.90 -17.68 -8.31
N ASP A 97 -9.57 -18.82 -8.47
CA ASP A 97 -10.80 -19.10 -7.71
C ASP A 97 -10.50 -19.21 -6.19
N PRO A 98 -11.13 -18.37 -5.34
CA PRO A 98 -10.86 -18.38 -3.90
C PRO A 98 -11.26 -19.69 -3.21
N ALA A 99 -12.31 -20.37 -3.68
CA ALA A 99 -12.80 -21.61 -3.09
C ALA A 99 -11.82 -22.77 -3.34
N MET A 100 -11.31 -22.89 -4.56
CA MET A 100 -10.28 -23.85 -4.95
C MET A 100 -8.97 -23.57 -4.21
N THR A 101 -8.57 -22.30 -4.12
CA THR A 101 -7.37 -21.88 -3.37
C THR A 101 -7.45 -22.30 -1.91
N LYS A 102 -8.58 -22.03 -1.24
CA LYS A 102 -8.82 -22.46 0.15
C LYS A 102 -8.77 -23.98 0.29
N LYS A 103 -9.36 -24.72 -0.66
CA LYS A 103 -9.35 -26.19 -0.67
C LYS A 103 -7.95 -26.76 -0.80
N LEU A 104 -7.12 -26.20 -1.68
CA LEU A 104 -5.72 -26.60 -1.87
C LEU A 104 -4.88 -26.32 -0.64
N MET A 105 -4.99 -25.12 -0.06
CA MET A 105 -4.26 -24.76 1.16
C MET A 105 -4.66 -25.63 2.35
N GLY A 106 -5.95 -25.91 2.51
CA GLY A 106 -6.44 -26.84 3.53
C GLY A 106 -5.94 -28.27 3.32
N GLY A 107 -5.95 -28.75 2.08
CA GLY A 107 -5.41 -30.06 1.70
C GLY A 107 -3.91 -30.18 1.96
N LEU A 108 -3.13 -29.14 1.63
CA LEU A 108 -1.69 -29.08 1.89
C LEU A 108 -1.40 -29.15 3.39
N THR A 109 -2.10 -28.34 4.19
CA THR A 109 -1.96 -28.32 5.66
C THR A 109 -2.28 -29.70 6.27
N ALA A 110 -3.37 -30.33 5.82
CA ALA A 110 -3.73 -31.68 6.26
C ALA A 110 -2.70 -32.73 5.82
N GLY A 111 -2.15 -32.60 4.62
CA GLY A 111 -1.10 -33.47 4.09
C GLY A 111 0.19 -33.37 4.90
N LEU A 112 0.62 -32.15 5.25
CA LEU A 112 1.80 -31.92 6.11
C LEU A 112 1.62 -32.57 7.49
N LYS A 113 0.43 -32.45 8.09
CA LYS A 113 0.12 -33.11 9.36
C LYS A 113 0.18 -34.64 9.25
N LYS A 114 -0.43 -35.22 8.22
CA LYS A 114 -0.38 -36.69 7.97
C LYS A 114 1.05 -37.17 7.71
N ALA A 115 1.87 -36.37 7.03
CA ALA A 115 3.27 -36.70 6.78
C ALA A 115 4.09 -36.71 8.08
N ASP A 116 3.88 -35.73 8.97
CA ASP A 116 4.52 -35.69 10.29
C ASP A 116 4.12 -36.89 11.16
N GLU A 117 2.82 -37.22 11.21
CA GLU A 117 2.31 -38.41 11.90
C GLU A 117 2.92 -39.72 11.35
N ALA A 118 3.06 -39.82 10.02
CA ALA A 118 3.69 -40.98 9.38
C ALA A 118 5.18 -41.09 9.73
N LEU A 119 5.92 -39.98 9.76
CA LEU A 119 7.32 -39.94 10.16
C LEU A 119 7.50 -40.40 11.62
N GLN A 120 6.64 -39.94 12.53
CA GLN A 120 6.67 -40.33 13.95
C GLN A 120 6.35 -41.82 14.16
N SER A 121 5.47 -42.39 13.34
CA SER A 121 5.10 -43.81 13.43
C SER A 121 6.20 -44.77 12.95
N GLY A 122 7.22 -44.28 12.22
CA GLY A 122 8.28 -45.12 11.63
C GLY A 122 7.79 -46.13 10.59
N ALA A 123 6.54 -46.02 10.13
CA ALA A 123 5.93 -46.96 9.20
C ALA A 123 6.61 -46.91 7.83
N LYS A 124 7.10 -48.07 7.37
CA LYS A 124 7.68 -48.23 6.03
C LYS A 124 6.61 -48.74 5.07
N ILE A 125 6.55 -48.17 3.87
CA ILE A 125 5.63 -48.63 2.82
C ILE A 125 6.32 -49.74 2.01
N GLY A 126 5.71 -50.92 1.94
CA GLY A 126 6.17 -52.02 1.09
C GLY A 126 5.63 -51.93 -0.34
N ILE A 127 6.14 -52.78 -1.25
CA ILE A 127 5.72 -52.81 -2.67
C ILE A 127 4.23 -53.18 -2.82
N PHE A 128 3.71 -54.07 -1.98
CA PHE A 128 2.28 -54.43 -1.97
C PHE A 128 1.40 -53.28 -1.45
N ASP A 129 1.89 -52.53 -0.47
CA ASP A 129 1.17 -51.38 0.08
C ASP A 129 1.13 -50.23 -0.93
N LEU A 130 2.19 -50.03 -1.72
CA LEU A 130 2.21 -49.09 -2.85
C LEU A 130 1.08 -49.36 -3.85
N MET A 131 0.82 -50.61 -4.21
CA MET A 131 -0.28 -50.94 -5.12
C MET A 131 -1.66 -50.60 -4.54
N LYS A 132 -1.85 -50.81 -3.23
CA LYS A 132 -3.07 -50.39 -2.52
C LYS A 132 -3.20 -48.87 -2.46
N VAL A 133 -2.11 -48.18 -2.14
CA VAL A 133 -2.00 -46.72 -2.09
C VAL A 133 -2.34 -46.09 -3.44
N LEU A 134 -1.88 -46.67 -4.55
CA LEU A 134 -2.25 -46.17 -5.89
C LEU A 134 -3.73 -46.37 -6.24
N SER A 135 -4.38 -47.37 -5.63
CA SER A 135 -5.80 -47.64 -5.79
C SER A 135 -6.69 -46.86 -4.81
N ASP A 136 -6.08 -46.17 -3.83
CA ASP A 136 -6.79 -45.33 -2.89
C ASP A 136 -7.44 -44.13 -3.63
N PRO A 137 -8.75 -43.86 -3.41
CA PRO A 137 -9.46 -42.84 -4.15
C PRO A 137 -8.96 -41.42 -3.88
N ASP A 138 -8.45 -41.12 -2.69
CA ASP A 138 -7.91 -39.80 -2.36
C ASP A 138 -6.56 -39.57 -3.01
N ILE A 139 -5.70 -40.60 -3.05
CA ILE A 139 -4.40 -40.56 -3.71
C ILE A 139 -4.56 -40.48 -5.22
N ASN A 140 -5.47 -41.26 -5.79
CA ASN A 140 -5.79 -41.21 -7.22
C ASN A 140 -6.26 -39.81 -7.63
N ARG A 141 -7.15 -39.19 -6.85
CA ARG A 141 -7.62 -37.81 -7.11
C ARG A 141 -6.47 -36.79 -7.09
N ALA A 142 -5.53 -36.92 -6.15
CA ALA A 142 -4.36 -36.03 -6.08
C ALA A 142 -3.41 -36.23 -7.27
N MET A 143 -3.16 -37.48 -7.67
CA MET A 143 -2.35 -37.79 -8.85
C MET A 143 -3.00 -37.27 -10.13
N ALA A 144 -4.30 -37.50 -10.32
CA ALA A 144 -5.05 -37.01 -11.46
C ALA A 144 -5.01 -35.47 -11.54
N PHE A 145 -5.19 -34.78 -10.41
CA PHE A 145 -5.03 -33.33 -10.34
C PHE A 145 -3.62 -32.90 -10.75
N GLY A 146 -2.57 -33.50 -10.17
CA GLY A 146 -1.18 -33.16 -10.47
C GLY A 146 -0.82 -33.35 -11.94
N ILE A 147 -1.23 -34.47 -12.54
CA ILE A 147 -0.99 -34.75 -13.96
C ILE A 147 -1.68 -33.71 -14.86
N ASN A 148 -2.94 -33.37 -14.58
CA ASN A 148 -3.67 -32.37 -15.38
C ASN A 148 -3.13 -30.95 -15.16
N LEU A 149 -2.68 -30.60 -13.95
CA LEU A 149 -2.00 -29.34 -13.67
C LEU A 149 -0.71 -29.22 -14.48
N LEU A 150 0.14 -30.25 -14.44
CA LEU A 150 1.38 -30.29 -15.21
C LEU A 150 1.11 -30.20 -16.71
N LYS A 151 0.06 -30.88 -17.20
CA LYS A 151 -0.37 -30.77 -18.60
C LYS A 151 -0.76 -29.34 -18.97
N GLY A 152 -1.57 -28.66 -18.14
CA GLY A 152 -1.96 -27.27 -18.38
C GLY A 152 -0.79 -26.30 -18.36
N ILE A 153 0.16 -26.47 -17.43
CA ILE A 153 1.41 -25.70 -17.41
C ILE A 153 2.19 -25.93 -18.71
N GLY A 154 2.34 -27.18 -19.14
CA GLY A 154 3.04 -27.51 -20.37
C GLY A 154 2.36 -26.98 -21.63
N GLU A 155 1.03 -26.87 -21.64
CA GLU A 155 0.27 -26.25 -22.73
C GLU A 155 0.47 -24.73 -22.78
N GLY A 156 0.51 -24.06 -21.62
CA GLY A 156 0.78 -22.61 -21.55
C GLY A 156 2.22 -22.21 -21.84
N LEU A 157 3.16 -23.17 -21.85
CA LEU A 157 4.57 -22.97 -22.23
C LEU A 157 4.85 -23.28 -23.71
N LYS A 158 3.86 -23.76 -24.48
CA LYS A 158 4.00 -23.91 -25.93
C LYS A 158 3.82 -22.53 -26.58
N ASP A 159 4.74 -22.19 -27.47
CA ASP A 159 4.68 -20.97 -28.31
C ASP A 159 3.38 -20.90 -29.13
#